data_AF-A0A966Q378-F1
#
_entry.id   AF-A0A966Q378-F1
#
_cell.length_a   1.000
_cell.length_b   1.000
_cell.length_c   1.000
_cell.angle_alpha   90.00
_cell.angle_beta   90.00
_cell.angle_gamma   90.00
#
_symmetry.space_group_name_H-M   'P 1'
#
loop_
_entity.id
_entity.type
_entity.pdbx_description
1 polymer ?
#
loop_
_entity_poly.entity_id
_entity_poly.type
_entity_poly.pdbx_seq_one_letter_code
_entity_poly.pdbx_strand_id
1 'polypeptide(L)'
;MGIVFHTTYHGSSMSTLQTHFDVDIGRLKSSKNVWYRENRFTDVTGRATLTKAENDRLTTILSQAGNLFRQIPAALLNEIAANETYRIPIMTYYNQKVRAGEHMKASHVNEIIKFVSDKYDKQIGEAKMPATKAKRNAEKKMVVGWYKKNAANLKLIFQLQNLFIDAKTMLIRKFNQVNDIGTFLHTPDGGYKVTAPEGFVIARSTGGEAYKLVDRFTFSQANFLATKSWK
;
A
#
# COMPACT_ATOMS: atom_id res chain seq x y z
N MET A 1 -3.73 -18.88 -25.92
CA MET A 1 -2.98 -17.94 -25.05
C MET A 1 -3.75 -16.63 -24.95
N GLY A 2 -3.85 -16.03 -23.76
CA GLY A 2 -4.52 -14.73 -23.56
C GLY A 2 -3.50 -13.65 -23.23
N ILE A 3 -3.55 -12.51 -23.91
CA ILE A 3 -2.60 -11.39 -23.72
C ILE A 3 -3.37 -10.09 -23.53
N VAL A 4 -3.11 -9.36 -22.45
CA VAL A 4 -3.60 -7.99 -22.27
C VAL A 4 -2.42 -7.05 -22.42
N PHE A 5 -2.51 -6.10 -23.35
CA PHE A 5 -1.45 -5.12 -23.58
C PHE A 5 -1.71 -3.87 -22.74
N HIS A 6 -0.72 -3.47 -21.96
CA HIS A 6 -0.81 -2.33 -21.02
C HIS A 6 0.03 -1.12 -21.42
N THR A 7 1.12 -1.34 -22.16
CA THR A 7 2.13 -0.29 -22.42
C THR A 7 2.72 -0.45 -23.81
N THR A 8 2.84 0.67 -24.52
CA THR A 8 3.67 0.84 -25.71
C THR A 8 4.90 1.67 -25.35
N TYR A 9 6.01 1.42 -26.04
CA TYR A 9 7.25 2.18 -25.89
C TYR A 9 7.55 2.88 -27.21
N HIS A 10 7.77 4.20 -27.16
CA HIS A 10 8.13 5.00 -28.32
C HIS A 10 9.49 5.66 -28.12
N GLY A 11 10.37 5.55 -29.11
CA GLY A 11 11.70 6.15 -29.10
C GLY A 11 12.56 5.59 -30.23
N SER A 12 13.58 6.34 -30.65
CA SER A 12 14.49 5.92 -31.73
C SER A 12 15.59 4.98 -31.24
N SER A 13 15.79 4.89 -29.92
CA SER A 13 16.77 4.03 -29.25
C SER A 13 16.25 3.53 -27.91
N MET A 14 16.84 2.45 -27.38
CA MET A 14 16.48 1.93 -26.04
C MET A 14 16.61 3.00 -24.94
N SER A 15 17.60 3.88 -25.05
CA SER A 15 17.86 4.97 -24.10
C SER A 15 16.86 6.13 -24.18
N THR A 16 16.08 6.22 -25.27
CA THR A 16 15.09 7.28 -25.49
C THR A 16 13.65 6.78 -25.44
N LEU A 17 13.43 5.50 -25.08
CA LEU A 17 12.09 4.94 -24.98
C LEU A 17 11.27 5.65 -23.91
N GLN A 18 10.09 6.10 -24.30
CA GLN A 18 9.08 6.69 -23.44
C GLN A 18 7.86 5.77 -23.35
N THR A 19 7.37 5.58 -22.13
CA THR A 19 6.19 4.77 -21.84
C THR A 19 4.90 5.48 -22.22
N HIS A 20 4.03 4.76 -22.93
CA HIS A 20 2.70 5.19 -23.31
C HIS A 20 1.71 4.11 -22.89
N PHE A 21 0.60 4.50 -22.27
CA PHE A 21 -0.42 3.56 -21.78
C PHE A 21 -1.60 3.41 -22.74
N ASP A 22 -1.51 4.05 -23.91
CA ASP A 22 -2.49 3.96 -24.97
C ASP A 22 -2.02 2.99 -26.05
N VAL A 23 -2.25 1.70 -25.81
CA VAL A 23 -1.89 0.66 -26.76
C VAL A 23 -2.90 0.64 -27.89
N ASP A 24 -2.44 0.73 -29.14
CA ASP A 24 -3.24 0.48 -30.34
C ASP A 24 -3.07 -1.00 -30.76
N ILE A 25 -4.03 -1.86 -30.39
CA ILE A 25 -3.98 -3.28 -30.80
C ILE A 25 -4.53 -3.50 -32.21
N GLY A 26 -5.12 -2.50 -32.85
CA GLY A 26 -5.68 -2.61 -34.20
C GLY A 26 -4.62 -2.94 -35.26
N ARG A 27 -3.34 -2.70 -34.94
CA ARG A 27 -2.18 -3.06 -35.76
C ARG A 27 -1.75 -4.51 -35.66
N LEU A 28 -2.28 -5.27 -34.70
CA LEU A 28 -1.92 -6.67 -34.49
C LEU A 28 -2.74 -7.58 -35.41
N LYS A 29 -2.12 -8.65 -35.92
CA LYS A 29 -2.82 -9.66 -36.73
C LYS A 29 -3.66 -10.57 -35.82
N SER A 30 -4.92 -10.79 -36.19
CA SER A 30 -5.79 -11.74 -35.50
C SER A 30 -5.33 -13.18 -35.72
N SER A 31 -5.42 -14.03 -34.69
CA SER A 31 -5.10 -15.45 -34.75
C SER A 31 -6.10 -16.24 -33.88
N LYS A 32 -6.54 -17.41 -34.35
CA LYS A 32 -7.43 -18.29 -33.57
C LYS A 32 -6.78 -18.82 -32.28
N ASN A 33 -5.45 -18.80 -32.20
CA ASN A 33 -4.68 -19.35 -31.08
C ASN A 33 -4.38 -18.30 -29.98
N VAL A 34 -4.57 -17.02 -30.28
CA VAL A 34 -4.23 -15.91 -29.40
C VAL A 34 -5.41 -14.96 -29.27
N TRP A 35 -5.95 -14.89 -28.06
CA TRP A 35 -6.90 -13.86 -27.68
C TRP A 35 -6.12 -12.67 -27.10
N TYR A 36 -6.39 -11.46 -27.58
CA TYR A 36 -5.76 -10.26 -27.04
C TYR A 36 -6.73 -9.08 -26.95
N ARG A 37 -6.47 -8.18 -26.00
CA ARG A 37 -7.21 -6.92 -25.81
C ARG A 37 -6.33 -5.81 -25.27
N GLU A 38 -6.80 -4.58 -25.43
CA GLU A 38 -6.27 -3.41 -24.74
C GLU A 38 -6.69 -3.42 -23.28
N ASN A 39 -5.87 -2.78 -22.43
CA ASN A 39 -6.21 -2.50 -21.04
C ASN A 39 -7.12 -1.26 -20.89
N ARG A 40 -7.76 -0.79 -21.97
CA ARG A 40 -8.75 0.28 -21.89
C ARG A 40 -10.01 -0.23 -21.22
N PHE A 41 -10.49 0.57 -20.28
CA PHE A 41 -11.75 0.34 -19.61
C PHE A 41 -12.88 0.97 -20.44
N THR A 42 -13.95 0.22 -20.68
CA THR A 42 -15.15 0.68 -21.39
C THR A 42 -16.32 0.59 -20.42
N ASP A 43 -16.75 1.72 -19.83
CA ASP A 43 -17.93 1.72 -18.95
C ASP A 43 -19.20 1.59 -19.80
N VAL A 44 -19.69 0.37 -19.97
CA VAL A 44 -20.96 0.11 -20.64
C VAL A 44 -22.16 0.19 -19.67
N THR A 45 -21.93 0.46 -18.38
CA THR A 45 -22.93 0.34 -17.31
C THR A 45 -23.31 1.66 -16.64
N GLY A 46 -22.51 2.72 -16.84
CA GLY A 46 -22.65 4.01 -16.15
C GLY A 46 -22.27 3.94 -14.67
N ARG A 47 -21.61 2.86 -14.23
CA ARG A 47 -21.27 2.61 -12.82
C ARG A 47 -19.83 2.98 -12.48
N ALA A 48 -19.02 3.39 -13.45
CA ALA A 48 -17.60 3.70 -13.21
C ALA A 48 -17.40 5.03 -12.50
N THR A 49 -18.32 5.97 -12.66
CA THR A 49 -18.27 7.27 -12.01
C THR A 49 -18.83 7.19 -10.59
N LEU A 50 -18.22 7.95 -9.67
CA LEU A 50 -18.77 8.10 -8.33
C LEU A 50 -20.13 8.78 -8.41
N THR A 51 -21.11 8.22 -7.71
CA THR A 51 -22.37 8.92 -7.45
C THR A 51 -22.11 10.18 -6.63
N LYS A 52 -23.07 11.11 -6.60
CA LYS A 52 -22.95 12.31 -5.76
C LYS A 52 -22.64 11.98 -4.29
N ALA A 53 -23.36 11.01 -3.72
CA ALA A 53 -23.16 10.59 -2.33
C ALA A 53 -21.77 9.97 -2.10
N GLU A 54 -21.28 9.18 -3.05
CA GLU A 54 -19.93 8.64 -2.99
C GLU A 54 -18.86 9.75 -3.09
N ASN A 55 -19.05 10.69 -4.00
CA ASN A 55 -18.15 11.83 -4.15
C ASN A 55 -18.11 12.69 -2.87
N ASP A 56 -19.27 13.03 -2.31
CA ASP A 56 -19.39 13.82 -1.07
C ASP A 56 -18.68 13.12 0.11
N ARG A 57 -18.79 11.78 0.19
CA ARG A 57 -18.08 10.98 1.19
C ARG A 57 -16.57 10.99 0.98
N LEU A 58 -16.10 10.81 -0.25
CA LEU A 58 -14.67 10.86 -0.57
C LEU A 58 -14.09 12.25 -0.26
N THR A 59 -14.79 13.31 -0.66
CA THR A 59 -14.42 14.70 -0.34
C THR A 59 -14.31 14.89 1.18
N THR A 60 -15.27 14.40 1.96
CA THR A 60 -15.23 14.50 3.43
C THR A 60 -13.99 13.83 4.01
N ILE A 61 -13.67 12.61 3.57
CA ILE A 61 -12.48 11.87 4.02
C ILE A 61 -11.20 12.67 3.68
N LEU A 62 -11.10 13.20 2.47
CA LEU A 62 -9.92 13.97 2.03
C LEU A 62 -9.80 15.31 2.77
N SER A 63 -10.91 15.98 3.06
CA SER A 63 -10.91 17.19 3.89
C SER A 63 -10.44 16.91 5.32
N GLN A 64 -10.91 15.82 5.93
CA GLN A 64 -10.43 15.39 7.25
C GLN A 64 -8.92 15.07 7.21
N ALA A 65 -8.46 14.37 6.17
CA ALA A 65 -7.04 14.06 5.99
C ALA A 65 -6.21 15.33 5.87
N GLY A 66 -6.65 16.32 5.07
CA GLY A 66 -5.98 17.62 4.96
C GLY A 66 -5.92 18.38 6.28
N ASN A 67 -6.99 18.34 7.08
CA ASN A 67 -7.03 18.98 8.39
C ASN A 67 -6.07 18.31 9.38
N LEU A 68 -5.99 16.98 9.42
CA LEU A 68 -5.03 16.26 10.26
C LEU A 68 -3.59 16.50 9.78
N PHE A 69 -3.35 16.49 8.48
CA PHE A 69 -2.03 16.71 7.90
C PHE A 69 -1.44 18.06 8.32
N ARG A 70 -2.25 19.13 8.32
CA ARG A 70 -1.84 20.47 8.76
C ARG A 70 -1.50 20.55 10.25
N GLN A 71 -2.01 19.65 11.08
CA GLN A 71 -1.72 19.61 12.52
C GLN A 71 -0.41 18.88 12.83
N ILE A 72 0.06 18.01 11.92
CA ILE A 72 1.27 17.22 12.13
C ILE A 72 2.49 18.06 11.73
N PRO A 73 3.50 18.22 12.60
CA PRO A 73 4.71 18.96 12.25
C PRO A 73 5.44 18.32 11.07
N ALA A 74 5.69 19.08 10.00
CA ALA A 74 6.42 18.60 8.83
C ALA A 74 7.83 18.09 9.19
N ALA A 75 8.50 18.74 10.14
CA ALA A 75 9.80 18.32 10.65
C ALA A 75 9.76 16.89 11.23
N LEU A 76 8.69 16.52 11.92
CA LEU A 76 8.53 15.17 12.48
C LEU A 76 8.34 14.13 11.37
N LEU A 77 7.53 14.42 10.35
CA LEU A 77 7.34 13.51 9.22
C LEU A 77 8.67 13.30 8.46
N ASN A 78 9.42 14.37 8.23
CA ASN A 78 10.72 14.31 7.59
C ASN A 78 11.75 13.54 8.45
N GLU A 79 11.74 13.73 9.76
CA GLU A 79 12.60 12.98 10.68
C GLU A 79 12.27 11.48 10.64
N ILE A 80 10.99 11.10 10.69
CA ILE A 80 10.57 9.71 10.54
C ILE A 80 10.98 9.17 9.17
N ALA A 81 10.85 9.96 8.11
CA ALA A 81 11.22 9.54 6.76
C ALA A 81 12.74 9.31 6.62
N ALA A 82 13.57 10.13 7.25
CA ALA A 82 15.03 10.05 7.15
C ALA A 82 15.67 9.07 8.14
N ASN A 83 15.10 8.88 9.33
CA ASN A 83 15.74 8.12 10.40
C ASN A 83 15.19 6.70 10.53
N GLU A 84 16.01 5.71 10.15
CA GLU A 84 15.68 4.28 10.22
C GLU A 84 15.38 3.76 11.61
N THR A 85 15.99 4.36 12.64
CA THR A 85 15.75 4.03 14.05
C THR A 85 14.28 4.17 14.42
N TYR A 86 13.57 5.13 13.80
CA TYR A 86 12.15 5.36 14.01
C TYR A 86 11.30 4.76 12.89
N ARG A 87 11.71 4.94 11.63
CA ARG A 87 10.96 4.46 10.45
C ARG A 87 10.72 2.96 10.48
N ILE A 88 11.78 2.18 10.70
CA ILE A 88 11.72 0.73 10.56
C ILE A 88 10.80 0.10 11.61
N PRO A 89 10.89 0.43 12.92
CA PRO A 89 9.96 -0.12 13.89
C PRO A 89 8.50 0.30 13.65
N ILE A 90 8.25 1.55 13.22
CA ILE A 90 6.90 2.01 12.83
C ILE A 90 6.33 1.15 11.71
N MET A 91 7.07 0.98 10.61
CA MET A 91 6.61 0.17 9.47
C MET A 91 6.45 -1.30 9.84
N THR A 92 7.36 -1.84 10.65
CA THR A 92 7.32 -3.25 11.09
C THR A 92 6.08 -3.51 11.94
N TYR A 93 5.82 -2.64 12.91
CA TYR A 93 4.66 -2.75 13.78
C TYR A 93 3.35 -2.57 12.99
N TYR A 94 3.30 -1.58 12.09
CA TYR A 94 2.15 -1.40 11.19
C TYR A 94 1.89 -2.65 10.33
N ASN A 95 2.94 -3.29 9.81
CA ASN A 95 2.80 -4.55 9.07
C ASN A 95 2.23 -5.67 9.92
N GLN A 96 2.60 -5.76 11.21
CA GLN A 96 2.00 -6.75 12.12
C GLN A 96 0.50 -6.51 12.28
N LYS A 97 0.07 -5.25 12.43
CA LYS A 97 -1.35 -4.91 12.54
C LYS A 97 -2.14 -5.21 11.28
N VAL A 98 -1.58 -4.89 10.11
CA VAL A 98 -2.22 -5.24 8.84
C VAL A 98 -2.33 -6.75 8.63
N ARG A 99 -1.32 -7.52 9.05
CA ARG A 99 -1.39 -8.99 9.05
C ARG A 99 -2.49 -9.53 9.97
N ALA A 100 -2.74 -8.84 11.09
CA ALA A 100 -3.82 -9.16 12.01
C ALA A 100 -5.20 -8.67 11.53
N GLY A 101 -5.30 -7.99 10.38
CA GLY A 101 -6.56 -7.40 9.92
C GLY A 101 -6.99 -6.17 10.72
N GLU A 102 -6.06 -5.54 11.45
CA GLU A 102 -6.36 -4.41 12.33
C GLU A 102 -5.95 -3.07 11.70
N HIS A 103 -6.89 -2.11 11.71
CA HIS A 103 -6.58 -0.70 11.49
C HIS A 103 -5.82 -0.12 12.68
N MET A 104 -5.05 0.95 12.44
CA MET A 104 -4.28 1.60 13.50
C MET A 104 -5.20 2.38 14.43
N LYS A 105 -5.15 2.11 15.74
CA LYS A 105 -5.95 2.81 16.76
C LYS A 105 -5.07 3.73 17.59
N ALA A 106 -5.66 4.69 18.28
CA ALA A 106 -4.93 5.55 19.22
C ALA A 106 -4.24 4.76 20.34
N SER A 107 -4.83 3.64 20.78
CA SER A 107 -4.24 2.70 21.75
C SER A 107 -2.95 2.08 21.26
N HIS A 108 -2.81 1.87 19.95
CA HIS A 108 -1.65 1.22 19.33
C HIS A 108 -0.36 2.05 19.46
N VAL A 109 -0.45 3.34 19.82
CA VAL A 109 0.75 4.16 20.11
C VAL A 109 1.47 3.66 21.37
N ASN A 110 0.74 3.23 22.40
CA ASN A 110 1.37 2.66 23.58
C ASN A 110 1.96 1.27 23.29
N GLU A 111 1.28 0.50 22.43
CA GLU A 111 1.77 -0.81 21.98
C GLU A 111 3.05 -0.70 21.15
N ILE A 112 3.19 0.26 20.24
CA ILE A 112 4.47 0.45 19.50
C ILE A 112 5.60 0.90 20.43
N ILE A 113 5.33 1.77 21.41
CA ILE A 113 6.32 2.16 22.42
C ILE A 113 6.81 0.92 23.17
N LYS A 114 5.89 0.05 23.57
CA LYS A 114 6.21 -1.23 24.21
C LYS A 114 7.00 -2.14 23.26
N PHE A 115 6.55 -2.31 22.02
CA PHE A 115 7.23 -3.11 21.00
C PHE A 115 8.69 -2.70 20.80
N VAL A 116 8.95 -1.39 20.72
CA VAL A 116 10.31 -0.84 20.62
C VAL A 116 11.10 -1.11 21.90
N SER A 117 10.50 -0.86 23.07
CA SER A 117 11.14 -1.14 24.36
C SER A 117 11.55 -2.61 24.49
N ASP A 118 10.63 -3.53 24.20
CA ASP A 118 10.83 -4.97 24.33
C ASP A 118 11.93 -5.46 23.35
N LYS A 119 12.02 -4.86 22.16
CA LYS A 119 13.12 -5.14 21.21
C LYS A 119 14.49 -4.75 21.78
N TYR A 120 14.59 -3.58 22.39
CA TYR A 120 15.84 -3.17 23.06
C TYR A 120 16.13 -4.02 24.29
N ASP A 121 15.12 -4.38 25.08
CA ASP A 121 15.29 -5.24 26.26
C ASP A 121 15.84 -6.61 25.89
N LYS A 122 15.34 -7.21 24.80
CA LYS A 122 15.90 -8.44 24.25
C LYS A 122 17.37 -8.28 23.87
N GLN A 123 17.71 -7.22 23.14
CA GLN A 123 19.11 -6.94 22.79
C GLN A 123 19.99 -6.71 24.02
N ILE A 124 19.50 -6.03 25.06
CA ILE A 124 20.25 -5.84 26.30
C ILE A 124 20.48 -7.19 27.00
N GLY A 125 19.48 -8.06 27.03
CA GLY A 125 19.58 -9.41 27.58
C GLY A 125 20.61 -10.29 26.85
N GLU A 126 20.68 -10.18 25.52
CA GLU A 126 21.65 -10.89 24.68
C GLU A 126 23.08 -10.35 24.80
N ALA A 127 23.27 -9.12 25.28
CA ALA A 127 24.60 -8.55 25.46
C ALA A 127 25.33 -9.24 26.63
N LYS A 128 26.53 -9.76 26.40
CA LYS A 128 27.34 -10.37 27.47
C LYS A 128 28.12 -9.35 28.30
N MET A 129 28.64 -8.31 27.64
CA MET A 129 29.52 -7.32 28.28
C MET A 129 28.73 -6.19 28.99
N PRO A 130 29.13 -5.77 30.20
CA PRO A 130 28.51 -4.65 30.91
C PRO A 130 28.52 -3.33 30.12
N ALA A 131 29.62 -3.02 29.43
CA ALA A 131 29.73 -1.81 28.61
C ALA A 131 28.70 -1.80 27.46
N THR A 132 28.51 -2.93 26.78
CA THR A 132 27.52 -3.08 25.71
C THR A 132 26.09 -2.95 26.25
N LYS A 133 25.81 -3.51 27.43
CA LYS A 133 24.52 -3.33 28.12
C LYS A 133 24.25 -1.87 28.44
N ALA A 134 25.25 -1.13 28.94
CA ALA A 134 25.12 0.29 29.25
C ALA A 134 24.84 1.12 27.99
N LYS A 135 25.56 0.87 26.89
CA LYS A 135 25.34 1.53 25.60
C LYS A 135 23.92 1.29 25.08
N ARG A 136 23.46 0.02 25.06
CA ARG A 136 22.10 -0.34 24.60
C ARG A 136 21.01 0.25 25.49
N ASN A 137 21.24 0.37 26.80
CA ASN A 137 20.32 1.06 27.71
C ASN A 137 20.21 2.56 27.42
N ALA A 138 21.33 3.22 27.12
CA ALA A 138 21.34 4.63 26.73
C ALA A 138 20.57 4.84 25.41
N GLU A 139 20.85 4.01 24.40
CA GLU A 139 20.11 4.01 23.12
C GLU A 139 18.62 3.77 23.33
N LYS A 140 18.24 2.75 24.13
CA LYS A 140 16.84 2.48 24.49
C LYS A 140 16.17 3.72 25.08
N LYS A 141 16.81 4.38 26.06
CA LYS A 141 16.27 5.56 26.72
C LYS A 141 16.02 6.70 25.72
N MET A 142 16.97 6.94 24.81
CA MET A 142 16.82 7.95 23.76
C MET A 142 15.67 7.61 22.81
N VAL A 143 15.65 6.39 22.27
CA VAL A 143 14.66 5.99 21.26
C VAL A 143 13.26 5.90 21.85
N VAL A 144 13.07 5.20 22.97
CA VAL A 144 11.77 5.10 23.64
C VAL A 144 11.31 6.48 24.11
N GLY A 145 12.22 7.33 24.57
CA GLY A 145 11.93 8.73 24.93
C GLY A 145 11.39 9.52 23.74
N TRP A 146 11.99 9.37 22.56
CA TRP A 146 11.51 10.00 21.33
C TRP A 146 10.08 9.57 20.97
N TYR A 147 9.76 8.27 21.04
CA TYR A 147 8.39 7.79 20.77
C TYR A 147 7.38 8.34 21.78
N LYS A 148 7.74 8.37 23.07
CA LYS A 148 6.88 8.94 24.12
C LYS A 148 6.63 10.44 23.89
N LYS A 149 7.69 11.21 23.57
CA LYS A 149 7.59 12.63 23.26
C LYS A 149 6.65 12.89 22.07
N ASN A 150 6.72 12.05 21.04
CA ASN A 150 5.93 12.21 19.82
C ASN A 150 4.61 11.43 19.82
N ALA A 151 4.21 10.84 20.96
CA ALA A 151 3.05 9.94 21.04
C ALA A 151 1.75 10.58 20.53
N ALA A 152 1.49 11.85 20.87
CA ALA A 152 0.31 12.57 20.39
C ALA A 152 0.30 12.70 18.86
N ASN A 153 1.44 13.09 18.27
CA ASN A 153 1.57 13.23 16.82
C ASN A 153 1.51 11.88 16.11
N LEU A 154 2.03 10.81 16.71
CA LEU A 154 1.89 9.45 16.16
C LEU A 154 0.42 9.00 16.09
N LYS A 155 -0.43 9.41 17.04
CA LYS A 155 -1.88 9.16 16.95
C LYS A 155 -2.49 9.85 15.72
N LEU A 156 -2.12 11.11 15.48
CA LEU A 156 -2.58 11.86 14.30
C LEU A 156 -2.10 11.22 13.01
N ILE A 157 -0.84 10.77 12.95
CA ILE A 157 -0.28 10.05 11.79
C ILE A 157 -1.04 8.75 11.52
N PHE A 158 -1.35 7.98 12.55
CA PHE A 158 -2.14 6.74 12.41
C PHE A 158 -3.57 7.01 11.93
N GLN A 159 -4.21 8.07 12.42
CA GLN A 159 -5.53 8.49 11.95
C GLN A 159 -5.49 8.95 10.49
N LEU A 160 -4.50 9.77 10.13
CA LEU A 160 -4.28 10.22 8.75
C LEU A 160 -4.10 9.02 7.81
N GLN A 161 -3.32 8.03 8.23
CA GLN A 161 -3.12 6.81 7.47
C GLN A 161 -4.42 6.02 7.26
N ASN A 162 -5.27 5.90 8.27
CA ASN A 162 -6.56 5.22 8.13
C ASN A 162 -7.46 5.95 7.12
N LEU A 163 -7.52 7.28 7.14
CA LEU A 163 -8.30 8.04 6.17
C LEU A 163 -7.84 7.78 4.72
N PHE A 164 -6.53 7.68 4.50
CA PHE A 164 -6.01 7.29 3.17
C PHE A 164 -6.34 5.85 2.80
N ILE A 165 -6.38 4.93 3.77
CA ILE A 165 -6.83 3.56 3.52
C ILE A 165 -8.30 3.58 3.10
N ASP A 166 -9.16 4.28 3.85
CA ASP A 166 -10.60 4.36 3.59
C ASP A 166 -10.90 4.97 2.20
N ALA A 167 -10.22 6.07 1.85
CA ALA A 167 -10.33 6.69 0.53
C ALA A 167 -9.92 5.72 -0.59
N LYS A 168 -8.79 5.01 -0.43
CA LYS A 168 -8.33 4.03 -1.43
C LYS A 168 -9.28 2.84 -1.53
N THR A 169 -9.72 2.29 -0.41
CA THR A 169 -10.66 1.16 -0.38
C THR A 169 -11.98 1.53 -1.05
N MET A 170 -12.46 2.76 -0.87
CA MET A 170 -13.64 3.25 -1.57
C MET A 170 -13.48 3.24 -3.09
N LEU A 171 -12.35 3.75 -3.60
CA LEU A 171 -12.04 3.74 -5.03
C LEU A 171 -11.88 2.31 -5.56
N ILE A 172 -11.16 1.45 -4.85
CA ILE A 172 -10.97 0.04 -5.23
C ILE A 172 -12.30 -0.70 -5.31
N ARG A 173 -13.20 -0.50 -4.33
CA ARG A 173 -14.55 -1.09 -4.36
C ARG A 173 -15.35 -0.61 -5.57
N LYS A 174 -15.21 0.67 -5.94
CA LYS A 174 -15.85 1.22 -7.14
C LYS A 174 -15.32 0.55 -8.41
N PHE A 175 -14.00 0.44 -8.55
CA PHE A 175 -13.38 -0.24 -9.68
C PHE A 175 -13.72 -1.73 -9.75
N ASN A 176 -13.89 -2.39 -8.60
CA ASN A 176 -14.34 -3.79 -8.55
C ASN A 176 -15.76 -4.00 -9.11
N GLN A 177 -16.65 -3.00 -9.01
CA GLN A 177 -18.02 -3.10 -9.55
C GLN A 177 -18.07 -3.08 -11.08
N VAL A 178 -17.02 -2.54 -11.71
CA VAL A 178 -16.94 -2.36 -13.16
C VAL A 178 -15.88 -3.23 -13.80
N ASN A 179 -15.27 -4.13 -13.05
CA ASN A 179 -14.24 -5.01 -13.58
C ASN A 179 -14.87 -6.14 -14.41
N ASP A 180 -14.73 -6.05 -15.73
CA ASP A 180 -15.25 -7.05 -16.68
C ASP A 180 -14.38 -8.33 -16.77
N ILE A 181 -13.15 -8.31 -16.23
CA ILE A 181 -12.23 -9.45 -16.27
C ILE A 181 -12.17 -10.10 -14.88
N GLY A 182 -12.69 -11.32 -14.75
CA GLY A 182 -12.54 -12.11 -13.53
C GLY A 182 -11.06 -12.32 -13.17
N THR A 183 -10.69 -12.01 -11.94
CA THR A 183 -9.35 -12.34 -11.39
C THR A 183 -9.42 -13.63 -10.60
N PHE A 184 -8.33 -14.41 -10.61
CA PHE A 184 -8.30 -15.74 -9.99
C PHE A 184 -7.07 -15.88 -9.10
N LEU A 185 -7.25 -16.49 -7.92
CA LEU A 185 -6.16 -16.93 -7.05
C LEU A 185 -5.94 -18.43 -7.27
N HIS A 186 -4.68 -18.82 -7.44
CA HIS A 186 -4.32 -20.23 -7.46
C HIS A 186 -4.48 -20.82 -6.05
N THR A 187 -5.23 -21.90 -5.92
CA THR A 187 -5.46 -22.58 -4.65
C THR A 187 -4.43 -23.70 -4.40
N PRO A 188 -4.18 -24.09 -3.15
CA PRO A 188 -3.15 -25.08 -2.83
C PRO A 188 -3.38 -26.47 -3.46
N ASP A 189 -4.62 -26.79 -3.82
CA ASP A 189 -5.07 -28.03 -4.46
C ASP A 189 -4.92 -28.02 -6.01
N GLY A 190 -4.29 -26.98 -6.58
CA GLY A 190 -4.10 -26.86 -8.04
C GLY A 190 -5.28 -26.24 -8.78
N GLY A 191 -6.29 -25.76 -8.04
CA GLY A 191 -7.46 -25.06 -8.59
C GLY A 191 -7.27 -23.54 -8.73
N TYR A 192 -8.33 -22.88 -9.19
CA TYR A 192 -8.44 -21.43 -9.26
C TYR A 192 -9.70 -20.97 -8.54
N LYS A 193 -9.58 -20.02 -7.61
CA LYS A 193 -10.69 -19.37 -6.94
C LYS A 193 -10.91 -17.98 -7.51
N VAL A 194 -12.14 -17.70 -7.95
CA VAL A 194 -12.54 -16.34 -8.37
C VAL A 194 -12.34 -15.38 -7.19
N THR A 195 -11.61 -14.31 -7.42
CA THR A 195 -11.37 -13.22 -6.46
C THR A 195 -11.68 -11.89 -7.11
N ALA A 196 -11.91 -10.86 -6.28
CA ALA A 196 -11.79 -9.48 -6.73
C ALA A 196 -10.31 -9.12 -6.92
N PRO A 197 -9.98 -8.18 -7.82
CA PRO A 197 -8.64 -7.64 -7.95
C PRO A 197 -8.09 -7.12 -6.62
N GLU A 198 -6.82 -7.42 -6.32
CA GLU A 198 -6.13 -6.94 -5.11
C GLU A 198 -5.84 -5.42 -5.17
N GLY A 199 -6.02 -4.81 -6.33
CA GLY A 199 -5.71 -3.41 -6.59
C GLY A 199 -5.82 -3.07 -8.07
N PHE A 200 -5.67 -1.77 -8.36
CA PHE A 200 -5.77 -1.22 -9.71
C PHE A 200 -4.57 -0.33 -10.00
N VAL A 201 -4.15 -0.31 -11.27
CA VAL A 201 -3.18 0.66 -11.77
C VAL A 201 -3.95 1.73 -12.53
N ILE A 202 -3.78 2.98 -12.12
CA ILE A 202 -4.34 4.16 -12.76
C ILE A 202 -3.20 4.86 -13.47
N ALA A 203 -3.28 4.94 -14.79
CA ALA A 203 -2.29 5.65 -15.59
C ALA A 203 -2.95 6.82 -16.30
N ARG A 204 -2.23 7.94 -16.38
CA ARG A 204 -2.63 9.00 -17.30
C ARG A 204 -2.29 8.55 -18.72
N SER A 205 -3.21 8.74 -19.66
CA SER A 205 -2.99 8.38 -21.06
C SER A 205 -1.76 9.09 -21.66
N THR A 206 -1.43 10.27 -21.11
CA THR A 206 -0.25 11.07 -21.48
C THR A 206 0.68 11.27 -20.28
N GLY A 207 1.99 11.20 -20.48
CA GLY A 207 3.00 11.57 -19.49
C GLY A 207 3.67 10.43 -18.71
N GLY A 208 3.37 9.16 -19.02
CA GLY A 208 4.14 8.02 -18.51
C GLY A 208 4.01 7.71 -17.00
N GLU A 209 3.25 8.50 -16.25
CA GLU A 209 3.01 8.28 -14.81
C GLU A 209 1.84 7.31 -14.57
N ALA A 210 2.11 6.30 -13.73
CA ALA A 210 1.12 5.35 -13.27
C ALA A 210 1.13 5.23 -11.75
N TYR A 211 -0.06 5.21 -11.15
CA TYR A 211 -0.28 5.07 -9.73
C TYR A 211 -0.96 3.74 -9.44
N LYS A 212 -0.46 3.02 -8.43
CA LYS A 212 -1.05 1.75 -8.01
C LYS A 212 -1.85 1.93 -6.72
N LEU A 213 -3.14 1.61 -6.78
CA LEU A 213 -4.00 1.46 -5.62
C LEU A 213 -4.04 -0.02 -5.24
N VAL A 214 -3.82 -0.33 -3.97
CA VAL A 214 -3.79 -1.71 -3.46
C VAL A 214 -4.66 -1.80 -2.22
N ASP A 215 -5.55 -2.79 -2.18
CA ASP A 215 -6.23 -3.18 -0.94
C ASP A 215 -5.22 -3.94 -0.11
N ARG A 216 -4.65 -3.23 0.86
CA ARG A 216 -3.53 -3.75 1.63
C ARG A 216 -3.92 -4.96 2.49
N PHE A 217 -5.16 -5.05 2.96
CA PHE A 217 -5.60 -6.15 3.82
C PHE A 217 -5.78 -7.41 2.98
N THR A 218 -6.51 -7.32 1.87
CA THR A 218 -6.71 -8.44 0.95
C THR A 218 -5.39 -8.90 0.35
N PHE A 219 -4.56 -7.97 -0.15
CA PHE A 219 -3.25 -8.27 -0.71
C PHE A 219 -2.33 -8.95 0.31
N SER A 220 -2.28 -8.42 1.53
CA SER A 220 -1.46 -9.01 2.59
C SER A 220 -1.94 -10.43 2.88
N GLN A 221 -3.23 -10.63 3.16
CA GLN A 221 -3.81 -11.93 3.49
C GLN A 221 -3.58 -12.96 2.37
N ALA A 222 -3.81 -12.59 1.11
CA ALA A 222 -3.59 -13.46 -0.04
C ALA A 222 -2.11 -13.90 -0.16
N ASN A 223 -1.16 -12.98 0.00
CA ASN A 223 0.27 -13.30 -0.02
C ASN A 223 0.75 -14.17 1.16
N PHE A 224 0.03 -14.18 2.28
CA PHE A 224 0.32 -15.08 3.42
C PHE A 224 -0.28 -16.47 3.24
N LEU A 225 -1.48 -16.57 2.67
CA LEU A 225 -2.15 -17.84 2.42
C LEU A 225 -1.66 -18.53 1.14
N ALA A 226 -1.07 -17.78 0.20
CA ALA A 226 -0.48 -18.34 -1.00
C ALA A 226 0.67 -19.30 -0.64
N THR A 227 0.56 -20.54 -1.08
CA THR A 227 1.60 -21.55 -0.92
C THR A 227 2.87 -21.05 -1.62
N LYS A 228 3.89 -20.73 -0.83
CA LYS A 228 5.17 -20.25 -1.35
C LYS A 228 5.96 -21.42 -1.93
N SER A 229 5.64 -21.85 -3.13
CA SER A 229 6.46 -22.78 -3.93
C SER A 229 7.58 -22.00 -4.63
N TRP A 230 8.49 -21.41 -3.85
CA TRP A 230 9.72 -20.84 -4.41
C TRP A 230 10.71 -22.01 -4.48
N LYS A 231 10.99 -22.47 -5.70
CA LYS A 231 12.15 -23.34 -5.99
C LYS A 231 13.37 -22.47 -6.19
#